data_AF-V7FKW7-F1
#
_entry.id   AF-V7FKW7-F1
#
_cell.length_a   1.000
_cell.length_b   1.000
_cell.length_c   1.000
_cell.angle_alpha   90.00
_cell.angle_beta   90.00
_cell.angle_gamma   90.00
#
_symmetry.space_group_name_H-M   'P 1'
#
loop_
_entity.id
_entity.type
_entity.pdbx_description
1 polymer ?
#
loop_
_entity_poly.entity_id
_entity_poly.type
_entity_poly.pdbx_seq_one_letter_code
_entity_poly.pdbx_strand_id
1 'polypeptide(L)'
;MIVTEEDAAHARLDSPYWSSIAQVIGNRPVIVVGHSLRDENARRVLVERGSGAGLYVSIASDPMDEILRDRFGLAECVGTADDFLQSYEYAHRQAESGALTL
;
A
#
# COMPACT_ATOMS: atom_id res chain seq x y z
N MET A 1 12.06 1.68 -25.47
CA MET A 1 11.58 0.49 -24.75
C MET A 1 10.08 0.61 -24.65
N ILE A 2 9.33 -0.27 -25.30
CA ILE A 2 7.86 -0.27 -25.27
C ILE A 2 7.48 -1.42 -24.35
N VAL A 3 6.82 -1.11 -23.24
CA VAL A 3 6.26 -2.11 -22.33
C VAL A 3 4.94 -2.55 -22.93
N THR A 4 4.81 -3.85 -23.22
CA THR A 4 3.61 -4.46 -23.79
C THR A 4 2.73 -5.09 -22.70
N GLU A 5 1.50 -5.45 -23.06
CA GLU A 5 0.60 -6.20 -22.17
C GLU A 5 1.18 -7.57 -21.80
N GLU A 6 1.94 -8.18 -22.72
CA GLU A 6 2.60 -9.47 -22.50
C GLU A 6 3.76 -9.36 -21.49
N ASP A 7 4.47 -8.23 -21.47
CA ASP A 7 5.48 -7.92 -20.45
C ASP A 7 4.82 -7.75 -19.07
N ALA A 8 3.66 -7.10 -19.00
CA ALA A 8 2.89 -6.98 -17.76
C ALA A 8 2.36 -8.34 -17.27
N ALA A 9 1.94 -9.22 -18.18
CA ALA A 9 1.53 -10.57 -17.84
C ALA A 9 2.70 -11.41 -17.31
N HIS A 10 3.87 -11.33 -17.94
CA HIS A 10 5.07 -12.01 -17.45
C HIS A 10 5.51 -11.51 -16.08
N ALA A 11 5.50 -10.18 -15.86
CA ALA A 11 5.84 -9.61 -14.56
C ALA A 11 4.89 -10.08 -13.43
N ARG A 12 3.61 -10.30 -13.71
CA ARG A 12 2.66 -10.86 -12.73
C ARG A 12 2.98 -12.31 -12.35
N LEU A 13 3.54 -13.09 -13.27
CA LEU A 13 3.92 -14.48 -13.03
C LEU A 13 5.29 -14.63 -12.34
N ASP A 14 6.08 -13.55 -12.32
CA ASP A 14 7.41 -13.52 -11.69
C ASP A 14 7.28 -13.48 -10.16
N SER A 15 7.16 -14.65 -9.53
CA SER A 15 7.12 -14.76 -8.07
C SER A 15 8.35 -14.15 -7.38
N PRO A 16 9.60 -14.36 -7.86
CA PRO A 16 10.78 -13.67 -7.32
C PRO A 16 10.67 -12.14 -7.26
N TYR A 17 10.04 -11.52 -8.26
CA TYR A 17 9.81 -10.08 -8.26
C TYR A 17 8.94 -9.63 -7.08
N TRP A 18 7.79 -10.27 -6.87
CA TRP A 18 6.86 -9.92 -5.78
C TRP A 18 7.45 -10.19 -4.40
N SER A 19 8.19 -11.30 -4.23
CA SER A 19 8.89 -11.60 -2.98
C SER A 19 9.97 -10.57 -2.67
N SER A 20 10.67 -10.06 -3.68
CA SER A 20 11.66 -8.99 -3.50
C SER A 20 11.02 -7.70 -2.99
N ILE A 21 9.84 -7.33 -3.53
CA ILE A 21 9.07 -6.17 -3.04
C ILE A 21 8.66 -6.39 -1.58
N ALA A 22 8.12 -7.56 -1.24
CA ALA A 22 7.71 -7.88 0.12
C ALA A 22 8.87 -7.82 1.11
N GLN A 23 10.05 -8.32 0.72
CA GLN A 23 11.28 -8.23 1.52
C GLN A 23 11.75 -6.79 1.72
N VAL A 24 11.68 -5.96 0.67
CA VAL A 24 12.00 -4.54 0.78
C VAL A 24 11.07 -3.85 1.76
N ILE A 25 9.77 -4.15 1.74
CA ILE A 25 8.82 -3.60 2.74
C ILE A 25 9.19 -4.10 4.14
N GLY A 26 9.36 -5.41 4.31
CA GLY A 26 9.69 -6.03 5.59
C GLY A 26 8.70 -5.63 6.69
N ASN A 27 9.21 -5.20 7.85
CA ASN A 27 8.41 -4.75 8.99
C ASN A 27 8.10 -3.24 8.98
N ARG A 28 8.39 -2.54 7.87
CA ARG A 28 8.12 -1.10 7.78
C ARG A 28 6.61 -0.84 7.69
N PRO A 29 6.15 0.33 8.16
CA PRO A 29 4.77 0.74 7.93
C PRO A 29 4.45 0.76 6.43
N VAL A 30 3.25 0.31 6.05
CA VAL A 30 2.78 0.31 4.67
C VAL A 30 1.44 1.01 4.56
N ILE A 31 1.23 1.69 3.43
CA ILE A 31 -0.04 2.33 3.09
C ILE A 31 -0.47 1.81 1.72
N VAL A 32 -1.68 1.26 1.64
CA VAL A 32 -2.30 0.78 0.40
C VAL A 32 -3.31 1.83 -0.04
N VAL A 33 -3.04 2.50 -1.15
CA VAL A 33 -3.86 3.61 -1.66
C VAL A 33 -4.38 3.26 -3.06
N GLY A 34 -5.69 3.42 -3.28
CA GLY A 34 -6.28 3.32 -4.62
C GLY A 34 -6.20 1.93 -5.27
N HIS A 35 -5.92 0.89 -4.49
CA HIS A 35 -5.76 -0.48 -4.97
C HIS A 35 -6.80 -1.41 -4.35
N SER A 36 -7.36 -2.31 -5.16
CA SER A 36 -8.24 -3.36 -4.65
C SER A 36 -7.44 -4.38 -3.83
N LEU A 37 -7.85 -4.63 -2.57
CA LEU A 37 -7.29 -5.72 -1.76
C LEU A 37 -7.57 -7.11 -2.35
N ARG A 38 -8.47 -7.20 -3.32
CA ARG A 38 -8.82 -8.44 -4.02
C ARG A 38 -7.85 -8.74 -5.16
N ASP A 39 -7.07 -7.76 -5.59
CA ASP A 39 -6.04 -7.95 -6.61
C ASP A 39 -5.01 -8.99 -6.14
N GLU A 40 -4.67 -9.91 -7.03
CA GLU A 40 -3.77 -11.01 -6.69
C GLU A 40 -2.36 -10.51 -6.37
N ASN A 41 -1.87 -9.48 -7.06
CA ASN A 41 -0.52 -8.97 -6.88
C ASN A 41 -0.42 -8.23 -5.54
N ALA A 42 -1.40 -7.39 -5.23
CA ALA A 42 -1.51 -6.74 -3.92
C ALA A 42 -1.50 -7.79 -2.81
N ARG A 43 -2.28 -8.87 -2.96
CA ARG A 43 -2.30 -9.97 -2.00
C ARG A 43 -0.97 -10.69 -1.88
N ARG A 44 -0.25 -10.97 -2.96
CA ARG A 44 1.07 -11.63 -2.90
C ARG A 44 2.04 -10.82 -2.04
N VAL A 45 2.10 -9.50 -2.27
CA VAL A 45 2.93 -8.60 -1.47
C VAL A 45 2.46 -8.56 0.00
N LEU A 46 1.16 -8.45 0.26
CA LEU A 46 0.60 -8.37 1.61
C LEU A 46 0.66 -9.69 2.40
N VAL A 47 0.74 -10.85 1.73
CA VAL A 47 0.93 -12.15 2.38
C VAL A 47 2.38 -12.32 2.84
N GLU A 48 3.33 -11.88 2.02
CA GLU A 48 4.76 -12.07 2.29
C GLU A 48 5.39 -10.91 3.06
N ARG A 49 4.70 -9.76 3.18
CA ARG A 49 5.20 -8.64 3.97
C ARG A 49 5.34 -9.04 5.44
N GLY A 50 6.23 -8.35 6.14
CA GLY A 50 6.39 -8.49 7.58
C GLY A 50 5.23 -7.87 8.37
N SER A 51 5.33 -7.87 9.70
CA SER A 51 4.25 -7.48 10.62
C SER A 51 4.12 -5.97 10.85
N GLY A 52 4.66 -5.16 9.94
CA GLY A 52 4.60 -3.70 10.04
C GLY A 52 3.16 -3.17 10.04
N ALA A 53 2.96 -2.04 10.74
CA ALA A 53 1.67 -1.35 10.75
C ALA A 53 1.18 -1.09 9.32
N GLY A 54 -0.10 -1.27 9.06
CA GLY A 54 -0.66 -1.08 7.74
C GLY A 54 -1.86 -0.15 7.75
N LEU A 55 -2.03 0.63 6.69
CA LEU A 55 -3.19 1.47 6.47
C LEU A 55 -3.76 1.20 5.08
N TYR A 56 -5.08 1.07 4.98
CA TYR A 56 -5.81 0.92 3.72
C TYR A 56 -6.65 2.17 3.48
N VAL A 57 -6.42 2.84 2.36
CA VAL A 57 -7.14 4.04 1.95
C VAL A 57 -8.13 3.69 0.84
N SER A 58 -9.41 3.87 1.11
CA SER A 58 -10.50 3.61 0.17
C SER A 58 -11.53 4.73 0.18
N ILE A 59 -12.19 4.96 -0.96
CA ILE A 59 -13.20 6.02 -1.11
C ILE A 59 -14.44 5.74 -0.24
N ALA A 60 -14.73 4.47 0.01
CA ALA A 60 -15.84 4.01 0.82
C ALA A 60 -15.46 2.77 1.62
N SER A 61 -16.19 2.52 2.70
CA SER A 61 -16.11 1.26 3.44
C SER A 61 -16.87 0.18 2.67
N ASP A 62 -16.21 -0.94 2.39
CA ASP A 62 -16.80 -2.13 1.77
C ASP A 62 -16.64 -3.30 2.75
N PRO A 63 -17.73 -3.97 3.18
CA PRO A 63 -17.66 -5.13 4.07
C PRO A 63 -16.77 -6.27 3.56
N MET A 64 -16.56 -6.36 2.25
CA MET A 64 -15.65 -7.34 1.67
C MET A 64 -14.19 -6.94 1.78
N ASP A 65 -13.91 -5.64 1.80
CA ASP A 65 -12.58 -5.13 2.08
C ASP A 65 -12.25 -5.25 3.57
N GLU A 66 -13.25 -5.17 4.47
CA GLU A 66 -13.08 -5.39 5.91
C GLU A 66 -12.42 -6.75 6.22
N ILE A 67 -12.91 -7.83 5.61
CA ILE A 67 -12.35 -9.19 5.81
C ILE A 67 -10.87 -9.25 5.41
N LEU A 68 -10.53 -8.63 4.28
CA LEU A 68 -9.16 -8.64 3.76
C LEU A 68 -8.26 -7.70 4.56
N ARG A 69 -8.78 -6.54 4.94
CA ARG A 69 -8.13 -5.54 5.79
C ARG A 69 -7.71 -6.17 7.12
N ASP A 70 -8.63 -6.86 7.79
CA ASP A 70 -8.36 -7.53 9.05
C ASP A 70 -7.38 -8.70 8.88
N ARG A 71 -7.54 -9.50 7.83
CA ARG A 71 -6.59 -10.60 7.50
C ARG A 71 -5.16 -10.10 7.37
N PHE A 72 -4.97 -8.90 6.81
CA PHE A 72 -3.65 -8.32 6.59
C PHE A 72 -3.25 -7.32 7.68
N GLY A 73 -4.04 -7.14 8.76
CA GLY A 73 -3.71 -6.20 9.84
C GLY A 73 -3.60 -4.75 9.37
N LEU A 74 -4.50 -4.32 8.49
CA LEU A 74 -4.57 -2.97 7.95
C LEU A 74 -5.61 -2.15 8.73
N ALA A 75 -5.27 -0.92 9.11
CA ALA A 75 -6.25 0.05 9.61
C ALA A 75 -7.04 0.66 8.44
N GLU A 76 -8.25 1.14 8.68
CA GLU A 76 -9.08 1.79 7.66
C GLU A 76 -8.85 3.30 7.63
N CYS A 77 -8.79 3.86 6.43
CA CYS A 77 -8.87 5.30 6.18
C CYS A 77 -9.84 5.54 5.02
N VAL A 78 -11.00 6.14 5.31
CA VAL A 78 -11.98 6.47 4.29
C VAL A 78 -11.69 7.85 3.73
N GLY A 79 -11.41 7.92 2.43
CA GLY A 79 -11.05 9.15 1.72
C GLY A 79 -10.58 8.88 0.30
N THR A 80 -10.42 9.94 -0.49
CA THR A 80 -9.80 9.79 -1.82
C THR A 80 -8.29 9.64 -1.69
N ALA A 81 -7.67 9.01 -2.69
CA ALA A 81 -6.21 8.90 -2.75
C ALA A 81 -5.54 10.29 -2.74
N ASP A 82 -6.11 11.23 -3.49
CA ASP A 82 -5.58 12.58 -3.64
C ASP A 82 -5.65 13.36 -2.31
N ASP A 83 -6.80 13.35 -1.64
CA ASP A 83 -6.96 14.01 -0.34
C ASP A 83 -6.01 13.42 0.70
N PHE A 84 -5.87 12.09 0.70
CA PHE A 84 -4.97 11.40 1.61
C PHE A 84 -3.51 11.81 1.37
N LEU A 85 -3.03 11.74 0.13
CA LEU A 85 -1.65 12.09 -0.22
C LEU A 85 -1.36 13.57 0.08
N GLN A 86 -2.29 14.47 -0.24
CA GLN A 86 -2.15 15.89 0.05
C GLN A 86 -2.06 16.14 1.56
N SER A 87 -2.90 15.48 2.36
CA SER A 87 -2.87 15.60 3.83
C SER A 87 -1.56 15.06 4.40
N TYR A 88 -1.05 13.95 3.86
CA TYR A 88 0.20 13.32 4.27
C TYR A 88 1.40 14.22 3.98
N GLU A 89 1.49 14.78 2.77
CA GLU A 89 2.53 15.73 2.38
C GLU A 89 2.51 17.01 3.23
N TYR A 90 1.32 17.50 3.57
CA TYR A 90 1.18 18.69 4.40
C TYR A 90 1.66 18.41 5.84
N ALA A 91 1.23 17.29 6.43
CA ALA A 91 1.66 16.88 7.76
C ALA A 91 3.19 16.68 7.84
N HIS A 92 3.78 16.05 6.82
CA HIS A 92 5.22 15.78 6.81
C HIS A 92 6.05 17.07 6.68
N ARG A 93 5.61 18.02 5.85
CA ARG A 93 6.25 19.35 5.74
C ARG A 93 6.17 20.16 7.03
N GLN A 94 5.06 20.08 7.76
CA GLN A 94 4.94 20.72 9.08
C GLN A 94 5.89 20.09 10.09
N ALA A 95 6.00 18.76 10.11
CA ALA A 95 6.92 18.06 11.02
C ALA A 95 8.39 18.43 10.77
N GLU A 96 8.80 18.53 9.51
CA GLU A 96 10.15 18.96 9.11
C GLU A 96 10.41 20.44 9.46
N SER A 97 9.42 21.31 9.25
CA SER A 97 9.54 22.73 9.58
C SER A 97 9.56 22.99 11.10
N GLY A 98 8.83 22.18 11.87
CA GLY A 98 8.84 22.23 13.33
C GLY A 98 10.13 21.68 13.94
N ALA A 99 10.76 20.68 13.31
CA ALA A 99 12.02 20.10 13.76
C ALA A 99 13.24 21.02 13.59
N LEU A 100 13.17 22.02 12.69
CA LEU A 100 14.21 23.04 12.47
C LEU A 100 14.16 24.22 13.47
N THR A 101 13.24 24.20 14.44
CA THR A 101 13.05 25.28 15.42
C THR A 101 13.47 24.90 16.86
N LEU A 102 14.16 23.76 17.02
CA LEU A 102 14.78 23.30 18.27
C LEU A 102 16.29 23.10 18.07
#